data_AF-A0A2S8RS99-F1
#
_entry.id   AF-A0A2S8RS99-F1
#
_cell.length_a   1.000
_cell.length_b   1.000
_cell.length_c   1.000
_cell.angle_alpha   90.00
_cell.angle_beta   90.00
_cell.angle_gamma   90.00
#
_symmetry.space_group_name_H-M   'P 1'
#
loop_
_entity.id
_entity.type
_entity.pdbx_description
1 polymer ?
#
loop_
_entity_poly.entity_id
_entity_poly.type
_entity_poly.pdbx_seq_one_letter_code
_entity_poly.pdbx_strand_id
1 'polypeptide(L)'
;MFKTVPDRRPERPAASVAIGGRASRAASSSGWRALIAAALACASLVGCASASDVVATDKPNTYTVAASATGGRMAWARAHEHAMTEARDYCERRGMLTSVNTESVSGVQMLTEHGSSVNFECHPKF
;
A
#
# COMPACT_ATOMS: atom_id res chain seq x y z
N MET A 1 58.08 -14.08 -14.70
CA MET A 1 58.57 -15.38 -14.18
C MET A 1 58.05 -15.55 -12.75
N PHE A 2 56.79 -15.97 -12.57
CA PHE A 2 56.24 -16.44 -11.29
C PHE A 2 55.12 -17.43 -11.57
N LYS A 3 54.99 -18.39 -10.66
CA LYS A 3 54.66 -19.79 -10.89
C LYS A 3 53.16 -20.10 -10.89
N THR A 4 52.79 -21.10 -11.68
CA THR A 4 51.57 -21.91 -11.62
C THR A 4 51.63 -22.88 -10.44
N VAL A 5 50.56 -22.98 -9.62
CA VAL A 5 50.17 -24.13 -8.77
C VAL A 5 48.63 -24.11 -8.60
N PRO A 6 47.93 -25.27 -8.51
CA PRO A 6 46.56 -25.44 -9.00
C PRO A 6 45.47 -25.71 -7.93
N ASP A 7 44.25 -25.81 -8.43
CA ASP A 7 43.08 -26.62 -8.04
C ASP A 7 42.62 -26.73 -6.57
N ARG A 8 41.40 -26.23 -6.33
CA ARG A 8 40.36 -26.94 -5.56
C ARG A 8 38.98 -26.46 -6.04
N ARG A 9 38.38 -27.19 -6.97
CA ARG A 9 36.93 -27.11 -7.22
C ARG A 9 36.22 -28.00 -6.20
N PRO A 10 35.22 -27.49 -5.46
CA PRO A 10 34.28 -28.38 -4.78
C PRO A 10 33.40 -29.04 -5.85
N GLU A 11 33.50 -30.36 -5.95
CA GLU A 11 32.58 -31.16 -6.75
C GLU A 11 31.20 -31.30 -6.08
N ARG A 12 30.21 -31.52 -6.95
CA ARG A 12 28.92 -32.21 -6.80
C ARG A 12 27.68 -31.41 -6.36
N PRO A 13 26.47 -31.82 -6.80
CA PRO A 13 26.13 -32.62 -7.98
C PRO A 13 25.13 -31.90 -8.90
N ALA A 14 25.26 -32.18 -10.20
CA ALA A 14 24.22 -31.94 -11.18
C ALA A 14 22.99 -32.80 -10.81
N ALA A 15 22.02 -32.20 -10.12
CA ALA A 15 20.70 -32.76 -10.01
C ALA A 15 19.92 -32.38 -11.27
N SER A 16 19.86 -33.31 -12.21
CA SER A 16 18.89 -33.32 -13.30
C SER A 16 17.49 -33.11 -12.72
N VAL A 17 16.92 -31.92 -12.89
CA VAL A 17 15.50 -31.73 -12.60
C VAL A 17 14.73 -32.36 -13.74
N ALA A 18 14.32 -33.60 -13.51
CA ALA A 18 13.34 -34.29 -14.33
C ALA A 18 12.07 -33.42 -14.40
N ILE A 19 11.70 -32.97 -15.60
CA ILE A 19 10.37 -32.45 -15.88
C ILE A 19 9.43 -33.65 -15.88
N GLY A 20 9.04 -34.06 -14.68
CA GLY A 20 8.22 -35.24 -14.39
C GLY A 20 7.05 -34.90 -13.48
N GLY A 21 6.28 -33.88 -13.85
CA GLY A 21 5.06 -33.49 -13.13
C GLY A 21 3.83 -34.21 -13.67
N ARG A 22 3.71 -35.49 -13.33
CA ARG A 22 2.56 -36.36 -13.65
C ARG A 22 1.27 -35.72 -13.11
N ALA A 23 0.37 -35.35 -14.01
CA ALA A 23 -1.00 -34.99 -13.69
C ALA A 23 -1.65 -36.12 -12.88
N SER A 24 -1.80 -35.91 -11.57
CA SER A 24 -2.54 -36.82 -10.69
C SER A 24 -3.63 -36.00 -10.03
N ARG A 25 -4.84 -36.21 -10.55
CA ARG A 25 -6.10 -35.77 -9.94
C ARG A 25 -6.18 -36.38 -8.54
N ALA A 26 -6.10 -35.54 -7.52
CA ALA A 26 -6.59 -35.84 -6.17
C ALA A 26 -7.49 -34.67 -5.76
N ALA A 27 -8.77 -34.80 -6.06
CA ALA A 27 -9.79 -33.85 -5.66
C ALA A 27 -10.14 -34.04 -4.18
N SER A 28 -10.48 -32.92 -3.54
CA SER A 28 -11.42 -32.81 -2.41
C SER A 28 -10.88 -33.03 -0.98
N SER A 29 -10.08 -32.05 -0.52
CA SER A 29 -10.04 -31.54 0.89
C SER A 29 -8.86 -30.55 1.06
N SER A 30 -7.85 -30.67 0.21
CA SER A 30 -6.67 -29.80 0.16
C SER A 30 -6.88 -28.49 -0.61
N GLY A 31 -7.85 -28.45 -1.53
CA GLY A 31 -8.14 -27.28 -2.34
C GLY A 31 -8.57 -26.07 -1.50
N TRP A 32 -9.47 -26.26 -0.54
CA TRP A 32 -9.89 -25.17 0.36
C TRP A 32 -8.76 -24.68 1.27
N ARG A 33 -7.91 -25.59 1.77
CA ARG A 33 -6.74 -25.19 2.58
C ARG A 33 -5.71 -24.42 1.74
N ALA A 34 -5.50 -24.82 0.49
CA ALA A 34 -4.63 -24.09 -0.44
C ALA A 34 -5.22 -22.71 -0.82
N LEU A 35 -6.54 -22.62 -1.00
CA LEU A 35 -7.23 -21.35 -1.25
C LEU A 35 -7.16 -20.42 -0.03
N ILE A 36 -7.33 -20.94 1.19
CA ILE A 36 -7.17 -20.17 2.43
C ILE A 36 -5.73 -19.69 2.58
N ALA A 37 -4.74 -20.56 2.34
CA ALA A 37 -3.33 -20.18 2.41
C ALA A 37 -2.96 -19.12 1.35
N ALA A 38 -3.47 -19.24 0.12
CA ALA A 38 -3.27 -18.24 -0.93
C ALA A 38 -3.96 -16.91 -0.59
N ALA A 39 -5.17 -16.95 -0.03
CA ALA A 39 -5.89 -15.75 0.40
C ALA A 39 -5.16 -15.03 1.55
N LEU A 40 -4.64 -15.77 2.54
CA LEU A 40 -3.85 -15.21 3.64
C LEU A 40 -2.52 -14.61 3.15
N ALA A 41 -1.84 -15.26 2.20
CA ALA A 41 -0.63 -14.71 1.60
C ALA A 41 -0.92 -13.42 0.82
N CYS A 42 -1.99 -13.38 0.03
CA CYS A 42 -2.40 -12.17 -0.71
C CYS A 42 -2.86 -11.03 0.20
N ALA A 43 -3.45 -11.33 1.37
CA ALA A 43 -3.85 -10.31 2.34
C ALA A 43 -2.66 -9.51 2.89
N SER A 44 -1.45 -10.08 2.90
CA SER A 44 -0.23 -9.37 3.33
C SER A 44 0.29 -8.34 2.33
N LEU A 45 -0.21 -8.33 1.09
CA LEU A 45 0.19 -7.37 0.05
C LEU A 45 -0.62 -6.08 0.07
N VAL A 46 -1.57 -5.94 1.00
CA VAL A 46 -2.33 -4.70 1.17
C VAL A 46 -1.44 -3.66 1.84
N GLY A 47 -1.09 -2.60 1.10
CA GLY A 47 -0.36 -1.46 1.66
C GLY A 47 -1.20 -0.76 2.71
N CYS A 48 -0.64 -0.56 3.90
CA CYS A 48 -1.30 0.20 4.96
C CYS A 48 -1.38 1.68 4.55
N ALA A 49 -2.59 2.23 4.56
CA ALA A 49 -2.86 3.66 4.52
C ALA A 49 -3.50 4.06 5.86
N SER A 50 -3.21 5.26 6.33
CA SER A 50 -3.71 5.80 7.60
C SER A 50 -4.01 7.28 7.45
N ALA A 51 -5.10 7.74 8.06
CA ALA A 51 -5.42 9.16 8.17
C ALA A 51 -5.20 9.64 9.61
N SER A 52 -4.78 10.89 9.74
CA SER A 52 -4.71 11.61 11.00
C SER A 52 -6.06 12.24 11.32
N ASP A 53 -6.26 12.61 12.58
CA ASP A 53 -7.46 13.32 13.00
C ASP A 53 -7.63 14.65 12.25
N VAL A 54 -8.88 15.02 12.00
CA VAL A 54 -9.22 16.31 11.39
C VAL A 54 -8.95 17.42 12.42
N VAL A 55 -8.04 18.33 12.08
CA VAL A 55 -7.67 19.46 12.93
C VAL A 55 -8.32 20.74 12.40
N ALA A 56 -8.96 21.51 13.28
CA ALA A 56 -9.45 22.85 12.93
C ALA A 56 -8.27 23.81 12.78
N THR A 57 -8.31 24.64 11.75
CA THR A 57 -7.31 25.71 11.55
C THR A 57 -7.73 26.99 12.28
N ASP A 58 -6.88 28.02 12.23
CA ASP A 58 -7.21 29.35 12.76
C ASP A 58 -8.36 30.05 12.02
N LYS A 59 -8.81 29.51 10.88
CA LYS A 59 -9.89 30.07 10.06
C LYS A 59 -11.22 29.36 10.32
N PRO A 60 -12.34 30.12 10.37
CA PRO A 60 -13.66 29.55 10.58
C PRO A 60 -14.03 28.63 9.40
N ASN A 61 -14.61 27.47 9.72
CA ASN A 61 -15.01 26.43 8.77
C ASN A 61 -13.87 25.81 7.95
N THR A 62 -12.61 26.08 8.28
CA THR A 62 -11.45 25.51 7.59
C THR A 62 -10.78 24.47 8.47
N TYR A 63 -10.54 23.29 7.89
CA TYR A 63 -10.03 22.10 8.55
C TYR A 63 -8.90 21.49 7.73
N THR A 64 -8.00 20.78 8.40
CA THR A 64 -6.92 20.05 7.74
C THR A 64 -6.96 18.59 8.15
N VAL A 65 -6.75 17.71 7.19
CA VAL A 65 -6.56 16.27 7.40
C VAL A 65 -5.31 15.84 6.65
N ALA A 66 -4.44 15.09 7.31
CA ALA A 66 -3.33 14.43 6.66
C ALA A 66 -3.58 12.93 6.59
N ALA A 67 -3.22 12.30 5.49
CA ALA A 67 -3.18 10.86 5.36
C ALA A 67 -1.85 10.43 4.79
N SER A 68 -1.45 9.21 5.11
CA SER A 68 -0.23 8.61 4.63
C SER A 68 -0.48 7.19 4.14
N ALA A 69 0.31 6.77 3.17
CA ALA A 69 0.29 5.41 2.65
C ALA A 69 1.70 4.97 2.32
N THR A 70 1.99 3.70 2.60
CA THR A 70 3.27 3.08 2.27
C THR A 70 3.19 2.36 0.92
N GLY A 71 4.24 2.46 0.10
CA GLY A 71 4.32 1.69 -1.15
C GLY A 71 5.09 2.37 -2.27
N GLY A 72 4.93 1.85 -3.49
CA GLY A 72 5.57 2.40 -4.70
C GLY A 72 4.85 3.65 -5.24
N ARG A 73 5.02 3.94 -6.53
CA ARG A 73 4.54 5.17 -7.23
C ARG A 73 3.07 5.57 -7.02
N MET A 74 2.21 4.67 -6.53
CA MET A 74 0.78 4.91 -6.27
C MET A 74 0.46 5.19 -4.79
N ALA A 75 1.44 5.22 -3.90
CA ALA A 75 1.20 5.43 -2.48
C ALA A 75 0.66 6.85 -2.19
N TRP A 76 1.19 7.89 -2.84
CA TRP A 76 0.60 9.23 -2.75
C TRP A 76 -0.88 9.26 -3.16
N ALA A 77 -1.24 8.62 -4.29
CA ALA A 77 -2.61 8.60 -4.77
C ALA A 77 -3.58 7.97 -3.75
N ARG A 78 -3.14 6.92 -3.04
CA ARG A 78 -3.93 6.31 -1.96
C ARG A 78 -4.06 7.22 -0.75
N ALA A 79 -2.98 7.89 -0.36
CA ALA A 79 -3.01 8.87 0.72
C ALA A 79 -3.95 10.04 0.38
N HIS A 80 -3.89 10.54 -0.86
CA HIS A 80 -4.79 11.57 -1.38
C HIS A 80 -6.25 11.14 -1.32
N GLU A 81 -6.58 9.95 -1.85
CA GLU A 81 -7.95 9.42 -1.85
C GLU A 81 -8.50 9.28 -0.42
N HIS A 82 -7.67 8.80 0.52
CA HIS A 82 -8.04 8.73 1.93
C HIS A 82 -8.29 10.11 2.55
N ALA A 83 -7.39 11.08 2.32
CA ALA A 83 -7.56 12.44 2.84
C ALA A 83 -8.83 13.11 2.28
N MET A 84 -9.13 12.92 0.98
CA MET A 84 -10.34 13.45 0.34
C MET A 84 -11.61 12.81 0.90
N THR A 85 -11.58 11.50 1.14
CA THR A 85 -12.72 10.77 1.72
C THR A 85 -13.00 11.26 3.14
N GLU A 86 -11.97 11.38 4.00
CA GLU A 86 -12.13 11.88 5.37
C GLU A 86 -12.65 13.33 5.40
N ALA A 87 -12.13 14.20 4.52
CA ALA A 87 -12.61 15.57 4.39
C ALA A 87 -14.08 15.64 3.96
N ARG A 88 -14.49 14.77 3.02
CA ARG A 88 -15.88 14.64 2.59
C ARG A 88 -16.77 14.21 3.74
N ASP A 89 -16.44 13.07 4.35
CA ASP A 89 -17.25 12.44 5.38
C ASP A 89 -17.38 13.36 6.60
N TYR A 90 -16.34 14.14 6.93
CA TYR A 90 -16.39 15.13 8.01
C TYR A 90 -17.45 16.23 7.78
N CYS A 91 -17.52 16.80 6.59
CA CYS A 91 -18.55 17.81 6.29
C CYS A 91 -19.93 17.17 6.10
N GLU A 92 -20.01 15.96 5.51
CA GLU A 92 -21.27 15.25 5.30
C GLU A 92 -21.96 14.89 6.62
N ARG A 93 -21.21 14.46 7.64
CA ARG A 93 -21.74 14.22 9.00
C ARG A 93 -22.41 15.45 9.61
N ARG A 94 -22.09 16.65 9.11
CA ARG A 94 -22.67 17.93 9.54
C ARG A 94 -23.75 18.44 8.60
N GLY A 95 -24.16 17.66 7.60
CA GLY A 95 -25.11 18.09 6.58
C GLY A 95 -24.55 19.14 5.62
N MET A 96 -23.22 19.29 5.55
CA MET A 96 -22.54 20.29 4.72
C MET A 96 -21.91 19.67 3.45
N LEU A 97 -21.46 20.52 2.54
CA LEU A 97 -20.63 20.21 1.37
C LEU A 97 -19.17 20.53 1.67
N THR A 98 -18.26 19.70 1.18
CA THR A 98 -16.81 19.91 1.31
C THR A 98 -16.30 20.70 0.11
N SER A 99 -15.47 21.71 0.37
CA SER A 99 -14.73 22.48 -0.61
C SER A 99 -13.24 22.35 -0.29
N VAL A 100 -12.44 21.82 -1.21
CA VAL A 100 -11.00 21.68 -0.98
C VAL A 100 -10.30 22.97 -1.41
N ASN A 101 -9.50 23.55 -0.53
CA ASN A 101 -8.79 24.79 -0.79
C ASN A 101 -7.34 24.52 -1.25
N THR A 102 -6.59 23.74 -0.48
CA THR A 102 -5.19 23.43 -0.79
C THR A 102 -4.84 21.98 -0.48
N GLU A 103 -3.99 21.39 -1.32
CA GLU A 103 -3.37 20.08 -1.06
C GLU A 103 -1.84 20.24 -0.99
N SER A 104 -1.23 19.60 0.01
CA SER A 104 0.21 19.46 0.13
C SER A 104 0.60 17.98 0.07
N VAL A 105 1.68 17.68 -0.64
CA VAL A 105 2.17 16.33 -0.86
C VAL A 105 3.55 16.18 -0.26
N SER A 106 3.80 15.07 0.44
CA SER A 106 5.10 14.74 1.03
C SER A 106 5.51 13.29 0.74
N GLY A 107 6.82 13.03 0.65
CA GLY A 107 7.37 11.72 0.29
C GLY A 107 7.34 11.47 -1.23
N VAL A 108 8.51 11.45 -1.86
CA VAL A 108 8.67 11.17 -3.31
C VAL A 108 9.65 10.01 -3.59
N GLN A 109 10.19 9.37 -2.56
CA GLN A 109 11.15 8.27 -2.71
C GLN A 109 10.42 6.92 -2.88
N MET A 110 10.93 6.07 -3.77
CA MET A 110 10.46 4.69 -3.88
C MET A 110 10.73 3.95 -2.56
N LEU A 111 9.69 3.32 -1.97
CA LEU A 111 9.70 2.57 -0.70
C LEU A 111 9.55 3.39 0.60
N THR A 112 9.34 4.70 0.53
CA THR A 112 9.03 5.51 1.72
C THR A 112 7.53 5.71 1.92
N GLU A 113 7.13 6.14 3.11
CA GLU A 113 5.78 6.62 3.39
C GLU A 113 5.49 7.87 2.56
N HIS A 114 4.36 7.87 1.85
CA HIS A 114 3.88 9.01 1.07
C HIS A 114 2.70 9.65 1.80
N GLY A 115 2.82 10.93 2.13
CA GLY A 115 1.78 11.70 2.79
C GLY A 115 1.05 12.64 1.83
N SER A 116 -0.25 12.83 2.04
CA SER A 116 -1.06 13.91 1.47
C SER A 116 -1.78 14.63 2.61
N SER A 117 -1.66 15.95 2.65
CA SER A 117 -2.38 16.81 3.58
C SER A 117 -3.33 17.70 2.80
N VAL A 118 -4.61 17.64 3.12
CA VAL A 118 -5.67 18.41 2.46
C VAL A 118 -6.23 19.41 3.45
N ASN A 119 -6.24 20.67 3.04
CA ASN A 119 -6.95 21.75 3.73
C ASN A 119 -8.27 22.01 3.02
N PHE A 120 -9.37 21.88 3.75
CA PHE A 120 -10.72 21.90 3.22
C PHE A 120 -11.65 22.74 4.08
N GLU A 121 -12.74 23.17 3.48
CA GLU A 121 -13.78 23.99 4.08
C GLU A 121 -15.13 23.28 4.00
N CYS A 122 -15.97 23.44 5.02
CA CYS A 122 -17.35 22.95 4.98
C CYS A 122 -18.33 24.10 4.74
N HIS A 123 -19.18 23.97 3.73
CA HIS A 123 -20.22 24.94 3.39
C HIS A 123 -21.62 24.34 3.50
N PRO A 124 -22.65 25.12 3.89
CA PRO A 124 -24.02 24.62 3.92
C PRO A 124 -24.51 24.18 2.53
N LYS A 125 -25.33 23.13 2.49
CA LYS A 125 -26.12 22.75 1.32
C LYS A 125 -27.27 23.75 1.21
N PHE A 126 -27.37 24.43 0.07
CA PHE A 126 -28.40 25.43 -0.22
C PHE A 126 -29.81 24.83 -0.14
#